data_AF-A0A1L5KTF2-F1
#
_entry.id   AF-A0A1L5KTF2-F1
#
_cell.length_a   1.000
_cell.length_b   1.000
_cell.length_c   1.000
_cell.angle_alpha   90.00
_cell.angle_beta   90.00
_cell.angle_gamma   90.00
#
_symmetry.space_group_name_H-M   'P 1'
#
loop_
_entity.id
_entity.type
_entity.pdbx_description
1 polymer ?
#
loop_
_entity_poly.entity_id
_entity_poly.type
_entity_poly.pdbx_seq_one_letter_code
_entity_poly.pdbx_strand_id
1 'polypeptide(L)' 'DKLENNKASLEEEMQHVDGADYTKLASLQQQIDELDEDIMEKVQRWDELSQYVD' A
#
# COMPACT_ATOMS: atom_id res chain seq x y z
N ASP A 1 -10.34 -0.46 -4.52
CA ASP A 1 -10.04 0.87 -3.94
C ASP A 1 -8.86 1.54 -4.61
N LYS A 2 -8.81 2.87 -4.62
CA LYS A 2 -7.71 3.63 -5.28
C LYS A 2 -6.34 3.32 -4.67
N LEU A 3 -6.26 3.19 -3.34
CA LEU A 3 -5.01 2.88 -2.64
C LEU A 3 -4.53 1.46 -2.96
N GLU A 4 -5.45 0.49 -2.92
CA GLU A 4 -5.17 -0.90 -3.30
C GLU A 4 -4.69 -1.02 -4.76
N ASN A 5 -5.32 -0.29 -5.68
CA ASN A 5 -4.88 -0.27 -7.08
C ASN A 5 -3.49 0.37 -7.24
N ASN A 6 -3.20 1.42 -6.48
CA ASN A 6 -1.88 2.05 -6.47
C ASN A 6 -0.82 1.10 -5.91
N LYS A 7 -1.12 0.40 -4.81
CA LYS A 7 -0.23 -0.60 -4.20
C LYS A 7 0.08 -1.71 -5.20
N ALA A 8 -0.96 -2.30 -5.81
CA ALA A 8 -0.80 -3.34 -6.81
C ALA A 8 0.06 -2.87 -8.01
N SER A 9 -0.09 -1.62 -8.43
CA SER A 9 0.72 -1.05 -9.51
C SER A 9 2.20 -0.91 -9.13
N LEU A 10 2.50 -0.53 -7.88
CA LEU A 10 3.87 -0.45 -7.38
C LEU A 10 4.51 -1.82 -7.18
N GLU A 11 3.73 -2.81 -6.72
CA GLU A 11 4.18 -4.20 -6.62
C GLU A 11 4.51 -4.79 -8.00
N GLU A 12 3.71 -4.45 -9.03
CA GLU A 12 4.01 -4.81 -10.42
C GLU A 12 5.27 -4.09 -10.94
N GLU A 13 5.41 -2.79 -10.68
CA GLU A 13 6.63 -2.05 -11.03
C GLU A 13 7.87 -2.70 -10.40
N MET A 14 7.80 -3.07 -9.13
CA MET A 14 8.90 -3.69 -8.39
C MET A 14 9.34 -5.04 -8.99
N GLN A 15 8.42 -5.81 -9.56
CA GLN A 15 8.74 -7.07 -10.27
C GLN A 15 9.56 -6.86 -11.54
N HIS A 16 9.54 -5.65 -12.10
CA HIS A 16 10.23 -5.29 -13.33
C HIS A 16 11.52 -4.48 -13.11
N VAL A 17 11.82 -4.10 -11.87
CA VAL A 17 13.09 -3.43 -11.51
C VAL A 17 14.22 -4.45 -11.50
N ASP A 18 15.37 -4.06 -12.05
CA ASP A 18 16.59 -4.86 -11.96
C ASP A 18 16.93 -5.13 -10.49
N GLY A 19 17.15 -6.40 -10.12
CA GLY A 19 17.52 -6.80 -8.77
C GLY A 19 18.79 -6.14 -8.23
N ALA A 20 19.64 -5.57 -9.11
CA ALA A 20 20.81 -4.80 -8.73
C ALA A 20 20.51 -3.32 -8.38
N ASP A 21 19.34 -2.79 -8.74
CA ASP A 21 18.93 -1.42 -8.41
C ASP A 21 18.27 -1.36 -7.03
N TYR A 22 19.08 -1.59 -6.00
CA TYR A 22 18.63 -1.57 -4.60
C TYR A 22 18.02 -0.24 -4.17
N THR A 23 18.47 0.88 -4.76
CA THR A 23 17.93 2.20 -4.45
C THR A 23 16.49 2.31 -4.92
N LYS A 24 16.20 1.89 -6.15
CA LYS A 24 14.84 1.90 -6.68
C LYS A 24 13.94 0.89 -5.95
N LEU A 25 14.44 -0.31 -5.68
CA LEU A 25 13.71 -1.33 -4.91
C LEU A 25 13.36 -0.83 -3.49
N ALA A 26 14.31 -0.21 -2.78
CA ALA A 26 14.05 0.34 -1.45
C ALA A 26 13.01 1.47 -1.48
N SER A 27 13.07 2.34 -2.50
CA SER A 27 12.08 3.41 -2.69
C SER A 27 10.68 2.88 -3.02
N LEU A 28 10.57 1.81 -3.80
CA LEU A 28 9.29 1.17 -4.09
C LEU A 28 8.72 0.47 -2.85
N GLN A 29 9.57 -0.25 -2.11
CA GLN A 29 9.15 -0.91 -0.87
C GLN A 29 8.63 0.11 0.15
N GLN A 30 9.32 1.24 0.33
CA GLN A 30 8.86 2.29 1.23
C GLN A 30 7.47 2.82 0.83
N GLN A 31 7.23 3.06 -0.46
CA GLN A 31 5.92 3.54 -0.92
C GLN A 31 4.81 2.49 -0.75
N ILE A 32 5.13 1.20 -0.90
CA ILE A 32 4.20 0.10 -0.62
C ILE A 32 3.86 0.08 0.87
N ASP A 33 4.85 0.21 1.75
CA ASP A 33 4.66 0.22 3.20
C ASP A 33 3.79 1.42 3.64
N GLU A 34 4.03 2.61 3.08
CA GLU A 34 3.21 3.81 3.32
C GLU A 34 1.73 3.60 2.90
N LEU A 35 1.50 2.96 1.74
CA LEU A 35 0.14 2.65 1.30
C LEU A 35 -0.54 1.60 2.18
N ASP A 36 0.21 0.63 2.70
CA ASP A 36 -0.33 -0.37 3.62
C ASP A 36 -0.77 0.26 4.94
N GLU A 37 -0.01 1.21 5.48
CA GLU A 37 -0.41 1.99 6.65
C GLU A 37 -1.71 2.77 6.40
N ASP A 38 -1.80 3.47 5.26
CA ASP A 38 -3.00 4.24 4.88
C ASP A 38 -4.25 3.35 4.72
N ILE A 39 -4.07 2.16 4.12
CA ILE A 39 -5.14 1.17 3.95
C ILE A 39 -5.61 0.67 5.31
N MET A 40 -4.66 0.29 6.19
CA MET A 40 -4.97 -0.21 7.53
C MET A 40 -5.72 0.85 8.36
N GLU A 41 -5.30 2.11 8.32
CA GLU A 41 -6.01 3.20 9.01
C GLU A 41 -7.47 3.32 8.55
N LYS A 42 -7.71 3.22 7.23
CA LYS A 42 -9.07 3.27 6.67
C LYS A 42 -9.90 2.07 7.07
N VAL A 43 -9.33 0.87 7.05
CA VAL A 43 -10.01 -0.35 7.49
C VAL A 43 -10.37 -0.26 8.96
N GLN A 44 -9.43 0.15 9.81
CA GLN A 44 -9.68 0.35 11.24
C GLN A 44 -10.76 1.39 11.46
N ARG A 45 -10.69 2.53 10.77
CA ARG A 45 -11.70 3.58 10.89
C ARG A 45 -13.08 3.12 10.45
N TRP A 46 -13.15 2.33 9.39
CA TRP A 46 -14.40 1.76 8.92
C TRP A 46 -14.98 0.77 9.94
N ASP A 47 -14.14 -0.09 10.52
CA ASP A 47 -14.53 -1.01 11.58
C ASP A 47 -15.07 -0.26 12.81
N GLU A 48 -14.35 0.78 13.28
CA GLU A 48 -14.80 1.67 14.35
C GLU A 48 -16.17 2.28 14.06
N LEU A 49 -16.37 2.84 12.86
CA LEU A 49 -17.63 3.48 12.48
C LEU A 49 -18.77 2.48 12.36
N SER A 50 -18.49 1.26 11.90
CA SER A 50 -19.50 0.20 11.76
C SER A 50 -20.15 -0.17 13.09
N GLN A 51 -19.46 0.05 14.22
CA GLN A 51 -19.99 -0.18 15.57
C GLN A 51 -21.09 0.82 15.98
N TYR A 52 -21.22 1.95 15.27
CA TYR A 52 -22.17 3.02 15.58
C TYR A 52 -23.37 3.06 14.62
N VAL A 53 -23.40 2.19 13.62
CA VAL A 53 -24.46 2.15 12.61
C VAL A 53 -25.21 0.82 12.76
N ASP A 54 -26.34 0.86 13.48
CA ASP A 54 -27.40 -0.17 13.50
C ASP A 54 -28.43 0.11 12.38
#